data_AF-A0A2G9MV15-F1
#
_entry.id   AF-A0A2G9MV15-F1
#
_cell.length_a   1.000
_cell.length_b   1.000
_cell.length_c   1.000
_cell.angle_alpha   90.00
_cell.angle_beta   90.00
_cell.angle_gamma   90.00
#
_symmetry.space_group_name_H-M   'P 1'
#
loop_
_entity.id
_entity.type
_entity.pdbx_description
1 polymer ?
#
loop_
_entity_poly.entity_id
_entity_poly.type
_entity_poly.pdbx_seq_one_letter_code
_entity_poly.pdbx_strand_id
1 'polypeptide(L)'
;KLKEKGYKDFDHQKLFEIFYENDEFREKIYKEIEKDIEVDFQELTNKKASLIKNLDNLLVETYQTSPVLIDDTRLITGEEGCLCTFDIEFIKNKTKEGLFDPRKISESVKDNIVNRLDEFSKLLQT
;
A
#
# COMPACT_ATOMS: atom_id res chain seq x y z
N LYS A 1 -25.51 -29.84 16.48
CA LYS A 1 -24.48 -30.07 15.44
C LYS A 1 -23.40 -31.09 15.88
N LEU A 2 -22.40 -30.78 16.72
CA LEU A 2 -21.38 -31.79 17.15
C LEU A 2 -21.96 -32.96 17.98
N LYS A 3 -22.95 -32.67 18.84
CA LYS A 3 -23.69 -33.69 19.60
C LYS A 3 -24.52 -34.64 18.73
N GLU A 4 -24.87 -34.26 17.51
CA GLU A 4 -25.65 -35.09 16.57
C GLU A 4 -24.77 -35.99 15.70
N LYS A 5 -23.49 -35.63 15.54
CA LYS A 5 -22.48 -36.42 14.80
C LYS A 5 -21.79 -37.50 15.67
N GLY A 6 -22.32 -37.80 16.86
CA GLY A 6 -21.81 -38.87 17.75
C GLY A 6 -20.77 -38.43 18.78
N TYR A 7 -20.41 -37.14 18.84
CA TYR A 7 -19.38 -36.63 19.77
C TYR A 7 -19.97 -36.09 21.08
N LYS A 8 -21.08 -36.66 21.54
CA LYS A 8 -21.85 -36.14 22.69
C LYS A 8 -21.14 -36.36 24.03
N ASP A 9 -20.27 -37.37 24.10
CA ASP A 9 -19.62 -37.84 25.32
C ASP A 9 -18.12 -37.49 25.39
N PHE A 10 -17.62 -36.70 24.45
CA PHE A 10 -16.23 -36.22 24.47
C PHE A 10 -16.13 -34.96 25.35
N ASP A 11 -15.13 -34.95 26.23
CA ASP A 11 -14.77 -33.74 26.96
C ASP A 11 -14.20 -32.66 26.01
N HIS A 12 -14.16 -31.42 26.49
CA HIS A 12 -13.69 -30.28 25.69
C HIS A 12 -12.23 -30.44 25.22
N GLN A 13 -11.41 -31.18 25.95
CA GLN A 13 -10.00 -31.37 25.65
C GLN A 13 -9.79 -32.37 24.51
N LYS A 14 -10.48 -33.51 24.55
CA LYS A 14 -10.47 -34.50 23.47
C LYS A 14 -11.09 -33.97 22.19
N LEU A 15 -12.12 -33.13 22.29
CA LEU A 15 -12.68 -32.44 21.14
C LEU A 15 -11.66 -31.50 20.49
N PHE A 16 -10.85 -30.81 21.29
CA PHE A 16 -9.78 -29.95 20.79
C PHE A 16 -8.66 -30.75 20.12
N GLU A 17 -8.24 -31.86 20.72
CA GLU A 17 -7.23 -32.76 20.15
C GLU A 17 -7.69 -33.32 18.80
N ILE A 18 -8.91 -33.85 18.71
CA ILE A 18 -9.46 -34.36 17.44
C ILE A 18 -9.58 -33.26 16.38
N PHE A 19 -9.95 -32.04 16.80
CA PHE A 19 -10.03 -30.89 15.88
C PHE A 19 -8.65 -30.41 15.41
N TYR A 20 -7.63 -30.54 16.26
CA TYR A 20 -6.27 -30.14 15.94
C TYR A 20 -5.55 -31.18 15.07
N GLU A 21 -5.75 -32.46 15.35
CA GLU A 21 -5.09 -33.57 14.65
C GLU A 21 -5.74 -33.94 13.31
N ASN A 22 -7.05 -33.68 13.14
CA ASN A 22 -7.77 -34.06 11.94
C ASN A 22 -8.12 -32.85 11.07
N ASP A 23 -7.20 -32.51 10.16
CA ASP A 23 -7.33 -31.39 9.23
C ASP A 23 -8.59 -31.49 8.34
N GLU A 24 -8.98 -32.69 7.89
CA GLU A 24 -10.19 -32.89 7.08
C GLU A 24 -11.48 -32.62 7.87
N PHE A 25 -11.52 -33.04 9.13
CA PHE A 25 -12.65 -32.79 10.01
C PHE A 25 -12.76 -31.30 10.34
N ARG A 26 -11.63 -30.65 10.62
CA ARG A 26 -11.53 -29.21 10.84
C ARG A 26 -12.10 -28.42 9.65
N GLU A 27 -11.66 -28.75 8.43
CA GLU A 27 -12.14 -28.12 7.20
C GLU A 27 -13.64 -28.32 6.97
N LYS A 28 -14.18 -29.52 7.26
CA LYS A 28 -15.63 -29.76 7.16
C LYS A 28 -16.43 -28.94 8.16
N ILE A 29 -15.94 -28.79 9.39
CA ILE A 29 -16.59 -27.98 10.42
C ILE A 29 -16.52 -26.50 10.05
N TYR A 30 -15.38 -26.00 9.56
CA TYR A 30 -15.26 -24.63 9.05
C TYR A 30 -16.25 -24.36 7.91
N LYS A 31 -16.35 -25.25 6.92
CA LYS A 31 -17.30 -25.11 5.80
C LYS A 31 -18.77 -25.20 6.21
N GLU A 32 -19.09 -25.94 7.27
CA GLU A 32 -20.44 -25.98 7.82
C GLU A 32 -20.77 -24.69 8.59
N ILE A 33 -19.82 -24.16 9.36
CA ILE A 33 -19.96 -22.88 10.07
C ILE A 33 -20.09 -21.72 9.07
N GLU A 34 -19.29 -21.72 8.01
CA GLU A 34 -19.32 -20.71 6.94
C GLU A 34 -20.66 -20.68 6.19
N LYS A 35 -21.39 -21.81 6.10
CA LYS A 35 -22.71 -21.89 5.47
C LYS A 35 -23.87 -21.39 6.35
N ASP A 36 -23.72 -21.41 7.67
CA ASP A 36 -24.77 -21.02 8.62
C ASP A 36 -24.66 -19.57 9.10
N ILE A 37 -23.53 -18.90 8.86
CA ILE A 37 -23.34 -17.50 9.24
C ILE A 37 -23.84 -16.62 8.10
N GLU A 38 -25.02 -16.01 8.29
CA GLU A 38 -25.65 -15.08 7.34
C GLU A 38 -24.87 -13.75 7.18
N VAL A 39 -23.97 -13.46 8.13
CA VAL A 39 -23.03 -12.34 8.03
C VAL A 39 -21.77 -12.81 7.35
N ASP A 40 -21.56 -12.37 6.11
CA ASP A 40 -20.39 -12.72 5.32
C ASP A 40 -19.11 -12.29 6.06
N PHE A 41 -18.49 -13.25 6.75
CA PHE A 41 -17.27 -13.03 7.54
C PHE A 41 -16.15 -12.49 6.65
N GLN A 42 -16.22 -12.80 5.35
CA GLN A 42 -15.37 -12.22 4.33
C GLN A 42 -15.64 -10.72 4.15
N GLU A 43 -16.90 -10.28 4.11
CA GLU A 43 -17.27 -8.87 4.03
C GLU A 43 -16.80 -8.09 5.27
N LEU A 44 -16.95 -8.65 6.48
CA LEU A 44 -16.44 -8.06 7.72
C LEU A 44 -14.90 -7.96 7.70
N THR A 45 -14.23 -8.99 7.21
CA THR A 45 -12.76 -9.01 7.09
C THR A 45 -12.28 -7.98 6.06
N ASN A 46 -12.96 -7.88 4.93
CA ASN A 46 -12.70 -6.88 3.88
C ASN A 46 -12.95 -5.46 4.40
N LYS A 47 -14.03 -5.25 5.15
CA LYS A 47 -14.35 -3.96 5.77
C LYS A 47 -13.33 -3.56 6.83
N LYS A 48 -12.86 -4.50 7.64
CA LYS A 48 -11.75 -4.27 8.60
C LYS A 48 -10.48 -3.85 7.86
N ALA A 49 -10.09 -4.57 6.81
CA ALA A 49 -8.91 -4.23 6.01
C ALA A 49 -9.04 -2.85 5.35
N SER A 50 -10.21 -2.52 4.80
CA SER A 50 -10.49 -1.20 4.23
C SER A 50 -10.43 -0.08 5.27
N LEU A 51 -10.94 -0.30 6.48
CA LEU A 51 -10.89 0.69 7.56
C LEU A 51 -9.45 0.92 8.05
N ILE A 52 -8.64 -0.14 8.17
CA ILE A 52 -7.22 -0.02 8.51
C ILE A 52 -6.48 0.78 7.44
N LYS A 53 -6.69 0.46 6.16
CA LYS A 53 -6.09 1.21 5.05
C LYS A 53 -6.49 2.69 5.06
N ASN A 54 -7.76 2.99 5.32
CA ASN A 54 -8.23 4.37 5.41
C ASN A 54 -7.59 5.11 6.60
N LEU A 55 -7.41 4.42 7.73
CA LEU A 55 -6.71 4.98 8.89
C LEU A 55 -5.24 5.27 8.58
N ASP A 56 -4.55 4.35 7.91
CA ASP A 56 -3.15 4.54 7.48
C ASP A 56 -3.03 5.73 6.52
N ASN A 57 -3.95 5.85 5.56
CA ASN A 57 -4.00 7.00 4.65
C ASN A 57 -4.24 8.31 5.39
N LEU A 58 -5.19 8.34 6.34
CA LEU A 58 -5.47 9.51 7.18
C LEU A 58 -4.27 9.87 8.06
N LEU A 59 -3.53 8.87 8.55
CA LEU A 59 -2.31 9.08 9.33
C LEU A 59 -1.24 9.73 8.45
N VAL A 60 -0.99 9.20 7.25
CA VAL A 60 -0.06 9.80 6.26
C VAL A 60 -0.47 11.22 5.89
N GLU A 61 -1.75 11.44 5.59
CA GLU A 61 -2.29 12.76 5.29
C GLU A 61 -2.14 13.71 6.48
N THR A 62 -2.37 13.25 7.71
CA THR A 62 -2.17 14.05 8.93
C THR A 62 -0.70 14.38 9.16
N TYR A 63 0.23 13.46 8.86
CA TYR A 63 1.66 13.76 8.91
C TYR A 63 2.08 14.77 7.84
N GLN A 64 1.49 14.71 6.64
CA GLN A 64 1.73 15.66 5.54
C GLN A 64 1.04 17.03 5.75
N THR A 65 -0.10 17.06 6.45
CA THR A 65 -0.89 18.27 6.73
C THR A 65 -0.58 18.89 8.10
N SER A 66 0.18 18.19 8.95
CA SER A 66 0.72 18.79 10.16
C SER A 66 1.64 19.95 9.74
N PRO A 67 1.48 21.15 10.30
CA PRO A 67 2.37 22.28 10.04
C PRO A 67 3.69 22.06 10.80
N VAL A 68 4.35 20.92 10.59
CA VAL A 68 5.77 20.80 10.88
C VAL A 68 6.45 21.24 9.60
N LEU A 69 7.11 22.39 9.68
CA LEU A 69 8.03 22.88 8.65
C LEU A 69 8.90 21.70 8.22
N ILE A 70 8.90 21.35 6.92
CA ILE A 70 9.79 20.35 6.35
C ILE A 70 11.17 20.57 6.97
N ASP A 71 11.66 19.56 7.69
CA ASP A 71 13.02 19.63 8.24
C ASP A 71 13.97 19.37 7.07
N ASP A 72 14.36 20.46 6.41
CA ASP A 72 15.28 20.46 5.27
C ASP A 72 16.53 19.63 5.56
N THR A 73 17.02 19.65 6.82
CA THR A 73 18.16 18.86 7.25
C THR A 73 17.90 17.37 7.13
N ARG A 74 16.74 16.90 7.61
CA ARG A 74 16.37 15.47 7.58
C ARG A 74 15.98 14.99 6.18
N LEU A 75 15.48 15.87 5.33
CA LEU A 75 15.24 15.60 3.91
C LEU A 75 16.56 15.46 3.14
N ILE A 76 17.55 16.34 3.39
CA ILE A 76 18.87 16.28 2.75
C ILE A 76 19.66 15.04 3.23
N THR A 77 19.52 14.63 4.49
CA THR A 77 20.18 13.44 5.02
C THR A 77 19.47 12.13 4.68
N GLY A 78 18.28 12.18 4.08
CA GLY A 78 17.50 11.00 3.68
C GLY A 78 16.81 10.28 4.84
N GLU A 79 16.69 10.92 6.00
CA GLU A 79 15.95 10.40 7.15
C GLU A 79 14.44 10.62 7.03
N GLU A 80 14.02 11.58 6.19
CA GLU A 80 12.61 11.88 5.93
C GLU A 80 12.39 12.15 4.44
N GLY A 81 11.50 11.39 3.81
CA GLY A 81 11.12 11.60 2.40
C GLY A 81 12.17 11.13 1.37
N CYS A 82 12.05 11.68 0.16
CA CYS A 82 12.93 11.42 -0.98
C CYS A 82 13.25 12.75 -1.67
N LEU A 83 14.53 13.07 -1.81
CA LEU A 83 15.00 14.22 -2.56
C LEU A 83 15.34 13.80 -4.00
N CYS A 84 14.67 14.39 -4.98
CA CYS A 84 14.94 14.16 -6.39
C CYS A 84 15.30 15.49 -7.06
N THR A 85 16.48 15.55 -7.67
CA THR A 85 17.00 16.73 -8.37
C THR A 85 17.12 16.44 -9.85
N PHE A 86 16.63 17.36 -10.70
CA PHE A 86 16.71 17.25 -12.15
C PHE A 86 17.60 18.35 -12.71
N ASP A 87 18.77 17.96 -13.20
CA ASP A 87 19.67 18.85 -13.91
C ASP A 87 19.32 18.87 -15.40
N ILE A 88 18.99 20.05 -15.92
CA ILE A 88 18.72 20.26 -17.34
C ILE A 88 19.99 20.81 -17.98
N GLU A 89 20.48 20.14 -19.02
CA GLU A 89 21.66 20.52 -19.77
C GLU A 89 21.38 20.42 -21.27
N PHE A 90 22.11 21.19 -22.08
CA PHE A 90 22.08 21.08 -23.53
C PHE A 90 23.48 20.80 -24.09
N ILE A 91 23.52 20.18 -25.27
CA ILE A 91 24.78 19.84 -25.93
C ILE A 91 25.07 20.89 -27.00
N LYS A 92 26.24 21.53 -26.88
CA LYS A 92 26.77 22.46 -27.88
C LYS A 92 28.21 22.09 -28.20
N ASN A 93 28.51 21.90 -29.48
CA ASN A 93 29.85 21.53 -29.95
C ASN A 93 30.44 20.28 -29.24
N LYS A 94 29.62 19.26 -28.97
CA LYS A 94 29.98 18.04 -28.20
C LYS A 94 30.31 18.27 -26.72
N THR A 95 30.03 19.46 -26.20
CA THR A 95 30.22 19.82 -24.79
C THR A 95 28.84 20.02 -24.15
N LYS A 96 28.70 19.59 -22.89
CA LYS A 96 27.50 19.84 -22.09
C LYS A 96 27.59 21.23 -21.48
N GLU A 97 26.56 22.04 -21.68
CA GLU A 97 26.40 23.36 -21.08
C GLU A 97 25.10 23.37 -20.26
N GLY A 98 25.19 23.72 -18.98
CA GLY A 98 24.04 23.89 -18.09
C GLY A 98 23.49 25.32 -18.04
N LEU A 99 24.25 26.30 -18.54
CA LEU A 99 23.85 27.70 -18.53
C LEU A 99 23.13 28.06 -19.83
N PHE A 100 21.80 28.07 -19.81
CA PHE A 100 20.98 28.51 -20.94
C PHE A 100 19.90 29.48 -20.51
N ASP A 101 19.44 30.30 -21.46
CA ASP A 101 18.27 31.15 -21.27
C ASP A 101 17.01 30.35 -21.65
N PRO A 102 16.07 30.10 -20.73
CA PRO A 102 14.85 29.35 -21.01
C PRO A 102 14.00 29.96 -22.13
N ARG A 103 14.14 31.27 -22.37
CA ARG A 103 13.45 31.97 -23.47
C ARG A 103 13.95 31.57 -24.85
N LYS A 104 15.14 30.98 -24.94
CA LYS A 104 15.75 30.53 -26.20
C LYS A 104 15.44 29.06 -26.52
N ILE A 105 14.75 28.35 -25.64
CA ILE A 105 14.31 26.98 -25.89
C ILE A 105 13.08 27.02 -26.82
N SER A 106 13.07 26.16 -27.85
CA SER A 106 11.91 26.01 -28.73
C SER A 106 10.72 25.42 -27.98
N GLU A 107 9.50 25.81 -28.36
CA GLU A 107 8.28 25.34 -27.68
C GLU A 107 8.16 23.82 -27.68
N SER A 108 8.52 23.18 -28.80
CA SER A 108 8.57 21.71 -28.93
C SER A 108 9.47 21.01 -27.92
N VAL A 109 10.56 21.65 -27.50
CA VAL A 109 11.48 21.08 -26.51
C VAL A 109 10.91 21.28 -25.11
N LYS A 110 10.26 22.42 -24.83
CA LYS A 110 9.56 22.65 -23.56
C LYS A 110 8.45 21.63 -23.37
N ASP A 111 7.61 21.42 -24.39
CA ASP A 111 6.53 20.44 -24.35
C ASP A 111 7.05 19.03 -24.06
N ASN A 112 8.17 18.65 -24.67
CA ASN A 112 8.81 17.35 -24.41
C ASN A 112 9.35 17.22 -22.98
N ILE A 113 9.96 18.28 -22.43
CA ILE A 113 10.43 18.29 -21.04
C ILE A 113 9.25 18.13 -20.09
N VAL A 114 8.15 18.87 -20.31
CA VAL A 114 6.93 18.78 -19.51
C VAL A 114 6.34 17.37 -19.59
N ASN A 115 6.17 16.82 -20.79
CA ASN A 115 5.65 15.46 -20.97
C ASN A 115 6.48 14.40 -20.23
N ARG A 116 7.81 14.53 -20.24
CA ARG A 116 8.71 13.62 -19.50
C ARG A 116 8.56 13.75 -17.98
N LEU A 117 8.43 14.97 -17.47
CA LEU A 117 8.19 15.19 -16.04
C LEU A 117 6.82 14.67 -15.62
N ASP A 118 5.80 14.79 -16.46
CA ASP A 118 4.46 14.24 -16.23
C ASP A 118 4.47 12.70 -16.23
N GLU A 119 5.19 12.07 -17.15
CA GLU A 119 5.41 10.62 -17.15
C GLU A 119 6.09 10.17 -15.84
N PHE A 120 7.11 10.91 -15.40
CA PHE A 120 7.80 10.62 -14.15
C PHE A 120 6.88 10.78 -12.94
N SER A 121 6.08 11.84 -12.90
CA SER A 121 5.09 12.09 -11.83
C SER A 121 4.09 10.95 -11.73
N LYS A 122 3.59 10.43 -12.86
CA LYS A 122 2.68 9.27 -12.87
C LYS A 122 3.31 8.01 -12.28
N LEU A 123 4.61 7.79 -12.44
CA LEU A 123 5.31 6.65 -11.84
C LEU A 123 5.40 6.76 -10.31
N LEU A 124 5.41 7.98 -9.76
CA LEU A 124 5.47 8.21 -8.32
C LEU A 124 4.11 8.10 -7.61
N GLN A 125 3.00 8.11 -8.35
CA GLN A 125 1.64 7.98 -7.81
C GLN A 125 1.20 6.51 -7.56
N THR A 126 2.15 5.57 -7.58
CA THR A 126 1.90 4.13 -7.33
C THR A 126 1.77 3.85 -5.85
#